data_AF-A0A4W2ENX7-F1
#
_entry.id   AF-A0A4W2ENX7-F1
#
_cell.length_a   1.000
_cell.length_b   1.000
_cell.length_c   1.000
_cell.angle_alpha   90.00
_cell.angle_beta   90.00
_cell.angle_gamma   90.00
#
_symmetry.space_group_name_H-M   'P 1'
#
loop_
_entity.id
_entity.type
_entity.pdbx_description
1 polymer ?
#
loop_
_entity_poly.entity_id
_entity_poly.type
_entity_poly.pdbx_seq_one_letter_code
_entity_poly.pdbx_strand_id
1 'polypeptide(L)'
;MKPTGTDPRILSLAAEVAKSPEQNVPVILLKLKEIINNTPLGSSELKKIKQDIYCYDLIQYCLLVLSQDCSRIQGGWTTVSQLTQILSHCCVGLEPGEDAEEFYNELLPSAAENFLVLGRRLQTCFINAAKGEEKDALLHFFEVVTDSLFWLLGGHVQLIQNVLKSDHFLRLLQTDSVQIGSMVMTLLQNILQINRSKRTKMLMKLSRQKEEEDHRLQLQIQRQRAMRLSREIRLNMLEIVHPGQVEKHNREIEEKSALIIQKHWKGYRERKNFRQQRPSLTEYKAAVILQRATLKFLAKCRKKKKLFAPWPGLRELTDARRIELKQQVDDYIRRHPGSQISDVTSRELHSQAQERLQCYFMGRALEERSQQHREALMAQISTNIEQLMKAPSLKEAEGKDPELFLSRSRPVAAKAKQAHLTTLKHIQAPWWKKLGEEAGDDIDIPKDELSVELGTLFIGGTKPP
;
A
#
# COMPACT_ATOMS: atom_id res chain seq x y z
N MET A 1 19.97 10.72 -15.74
CA MET A 1 20.17 11.56 -14.53
C MET A 1 20.73 10.68 -13.41
N LYS A 2 21.69 11.13 -12.58
CA LYS A 2 22.13 10.34 -11.42
C LYS A 2 21.00 10.32 -10.38
N PRO A 3 20.48 9.16 -9.95
CA PRO A 3 19.36 9.12 -9.02
C PRO A 3 19.85 9.58 -7.65
N THR A 4 19.24 10.63 -7.11
CA THR A 4 19.55 11.12 -5.77
C THR A 4 18.97 10.13 -4.76
N GLY A 5 19.85 9.32 -4.17
CA GLY A 5 19.52 8.38 -3.10
C GLY A 5 19.32 6.93 -3.54
N THR A 6 19.98 6.46 -4.59
CA THR A 6 20.02 5.02 -4.96
C THR A 6 20.48 4.14 -3.80
N ASP A 7 19.91 2.95 -3.65
CA ASP A 7 20.44 1.93 -2.74
C ASP A 7 21.89 1.56 -3.12
N PRO A 8 22.87 1.72 -2.21
CA PRO A 8 24.27 1.46 -2.51
C PRO A 8 24.54 0.02 -2.94
N ARG A 9 23.69 -0.94 -2.53
CA ARG A 9 23.80 -2.35 -2.93
C ARG A 9 23.49 -2.52 -4.41
N ILE A 10 22.41 -1.89 -4.90
CA ILE A 10 22.02 -1.95 -6.32
C ILE A 10 23.05 -1.25 -7.19
N LEU A 11 23.58 -0.10 -6.73
CA LEU A 11 24.63 0.62 -7.45
C LEU A 11 25.93 -0.20 -7.56
N SER A 12 26.34 -0.86 -6.46
CA SER A 12 27.50 -1.76 -6.47
C SER A 12 27.30 -2.94 -7.42
N LEU A 13 26.09 -3.49 -7.47
CA LEU A 13 25.76 -4.63 -8.31
C LEU A 13 25.74 -4.23 -9.79
N ALA A 14 25.13 -3.11 -10.14
CA ALA A 14 25.14 -2.59 -11.51
C ALA A 14 26.57 -2.30 -12.00
N ALA A 15 27.43 -1.75 -11.13
CA ALA A 15 28.83 -1.55 -11.44
C ALA A 15 29.61 -2.86 -11.62
N GLU A 16 29.26 -3.92 -10.88
CA GLU A 16 29.84 -5.26 -11.01
C GLU A 16 29.40 -5.93 -12.31
N VAL A 17 28.11 -5.82 -12.67
CA VAL A 17 27.55 -6.33 -13.94
C VAL A 17 28.22 -5.66 -15.14
N ALA A 18 28.38 -4.33 -15.10
CA ALA A 18 28.99 -3.57 -16.21
C ALA A 18 30.49 -3.88 -16.45
N LYS A 19 31.21 -4.34 -15.42
CA LYS A 19 32.65 -4.63 -15.48
C LYS A 19 32.97 -6.11 -15.71
N SER A 20 31.98 -6.98 -15.56
CA SER A 20 32.19 -8.43 -15.59
C SER A 20 32.01 -8.99 -17.01
N PRO A 21 32.72 -10.09 -17.36
CA PRO A 21 32.48 -10.77 -18.61
C PRO A 21 31.07 -11.39 -18.63
N GLU A 22 30.48 -11.50 -19.81
CA GLU A 22 29.08 -11.97 -20.02
C GLU A 22 28.77 -13.30 -19.33
N GLN A 23 29.76 -14.20 -19.21
CA GLN A 23 29.61 -15.51 -18.55
C GLN A 23 29.32 -15.41 -17.05
N ASN A 24 29.81 -14.36 -16.38
CA ASN A 24 29.64 -14.17 -14.93
C ASN A 24 28.40 -13.36 -14.57
N VAL A 25 27.82 -12.63 -15.54
CA VAL A 25 26.64 -11.78 -15.34
C VAL A 25 25.44 -12.55 -14.74
N PRO A 26 25.10 -13.78 -15.17
CA PRO A 26 23.99 -14.54 -14.58
C PRO A 26 24.16 -14.79 -13.07
N VAL A 27 25.38 -15.11 -12.63
CA VAL A 27 25.69 -15.41 -11.22
C VAL A 27 25.63 -14.13 -10.38
N ILE A 28 26.10 -13.01 -10.93
CA ILE A 28 26.05 -11.70 -10.25
C ILE A 28 24.59 -11.26 -10.07
N LEU A 29 23.74 -11.43 -11.09
CA LEU A 29 22.32 -11.08 -11.03
C LEU A 29 21.54 -11.87 -9.95
N LEU A 30 22.00 -13.07 -9.56
CA LEU A 30 21.37 -13.82 -8.46
C LEU A 30 21.45 -13.09 -7.11
N LYS A 31 22.44 -12.22 -6.90
CA LYS A 31 22.54 -11.39 -5.68
C LYS A 31 21.32 -10.48 -5.51
N LEU A 32 20.58 -10.16 -6.58
CA LEU A 32 19.31 -9.44 -6.49
C LEU A 32 18.28 -10.19 -5.64
N LYS A 33 18.29 -11.52 -5.66
CA LYS A 33 17.34 -12.34 -4.89
C LYS A 33 17.49 -12.09 -3.39
N GLU A 34 18.72 -12.00 -2.90
CA GLU A 34 19.01 -11.73 -1.49
C GLU A 34 18.57 -10.32 -1.11
N ILE A 35 18.84 -9.33 -1.96
CA ILE A 35 18.44 -7.92 -1.72
C ILE A 35 16.91 -7.80 -1.62
N ILE A 36 16.18 -8.48 -2.52
CA ILE A 36 14.72 -8.47 -2.54
C ILE A 36 14.13 -9.21 -1.33
N ASN A 37 14.64 -10.40 -1.01
CA ASN A 37 14.12 -11.23 0.08
C ASN A 37 14.38 -10.65 1.47
N ASN A 38 15.49 -9.93 1.65
CA ASN A 38 15.82 -9.28 2.92
C ASN A 38 14.99 -8.00 3.17
N THR A 39 14.19 -7.57 2.19
CA THR A 39 13.37 -6.36 2.30
C THR A 39 11.90 -6.75 2.52
N PRO A 40 11.20 -6.18 3.53
CA PRO A 40 9.82 -6.56 3.83
C PRO A 40 8.87 -6.27 2.66
N LEU A 41 8.01 -7.25 2.35
CA LEU A 41 7.01 -7.19 1.28
C LEU A 41 6.09 -5.97 1.42
N GLY A 42 5.98 -5.17 0.35
CA GLY A 42 5.09 -4.00 0.31
C GLY A 42 5.62 -2.74 0.99
N SER A 43 6.85 -2.76 1.51
CA SER A 43 7.50 -1.57 2.06
C SER A 43 7.79 -0.51 0.98
N SER A 44 7.86 0.77 1.38
CA SER A 44 8.35 1.85 0.52
C SER A 44 9.80 1.64 0.08
N GLU A 45 10.59 0.95 0.90
CA GLU A 45 11.97 0.56 0.60
C GLU A 45 12.01 -0.45 -0.57
N LEU A 46 11.15 -1.48 -0.56
CA LEU A 46 11.08 -2.45 -1.65
C LEU A 46 10.65 -1.80 -2.96
N LYS A 47 9.71 -0.85 -2.92
CA LYS A 47 9.31 -0.09 -4.12
C LYS A 47 10.49 0.69 -4.71
N LYS A 48 11.25 1.36 -3.84
CA LYS A 48 12.44 2.13 -4.24
C LYS A 48 13.54 1.23 -4.80
N ILE A 49 13.80 0.08 -4.18
CA ILE A 49 14.77 -0.90 -4.68
C ILE A 49 14.37 -1.39 -6.07
N LYS A 50 13.08 -1.70 -6.30
CA LYS A 50 12.61 -2.11 -7.63
C LYS A 50 12.77 -1.01 -8.68
N GLN A 51 12.50 0.24 -8.31
CA GLN A 51 12.77 1.39 -9.17
C GLN A 51 14.26 1.52 -9.50
N ASP A 52 15.14 1.40 -8.50
CA ASP A 52 16.58 1.42 -8.73
C ASP A 52 17.01 0.27 -9.67
N ILE A 53 16.52 -0.96 -9.46
CA ILE A 53 16.82 -2.11 -10.34
C ILE A 53 16.39 -1.82 -11.79
N TYR A 54 15.26 -1.15 -11.99
CA TYR A 54 14.78 -0.76 -13.31
C TYR A 54 15.65 0.35 -13.93
N CYS A 55 15.97 1.41 -13.18
CA CYS A 55 16.76 2.54 -13.67
C CYS A 55 18.23 2.19 -14.02
N TYR A 56 18.76 1.08 -13.50
CA TYR A 56 20.09 0.56 -13.87
C TYR A 56 20.02 -0.61 -14.87
N ASP A 57 18.90 -0.77 -15.57
CA ASP A 57 18.66 -1.76 -16.63
C ASP A 57 18.87 -3.22 -16.21
N LEU A 58 18.91 -3.50 -14.91
CA LEU A 58 19.17 -4.85 -14.39
C LEU A 58 18.03 -5.83 -14.76
N ILE A 59 16.81 -5.31 -14.92
CA ILE A 59 15.66 -6.06 -15.46
C ILE A 59 15.94 -6.48 -16.91
N GLN A 60 16.50 -5.57 -17.72
CA GLN A 60 16.82 -5.82 -19.12
C GLN A 60 18.00 -6.79 -19.27
N TYR A 61 19.01 -6.70 -18.39
CA TYR A 61 20.08 -7.70 -18.31
C TYR A 61 19.54 -9.10 -17.93
N CYS A 62 18.61 -9.20 -16.97
CA CYS A 62 17.93 -10.46 -16.67
C CYS A 62 17.20 -11.02 -17.91
N LEU A 63 16.48 -10.17 -18.65
CA LEU A 63 15.81 -10.58 -19.89
C LEU A 63 16.79 -11.09 -20.96
N LEU A 64 17.88 -10.36 -21.18
CA LEU A 64 18.92 -10.73 -22.14
C LEU A 64 19.52 -12.09 -21.78
N VAL A 65 19.86 -12.32 -20.50
CA VAL A 65 20.38 -13.61 -20.04
C VAL A 65 19.36 -14.75 -20.27
N LEU A 66 18.08 -14.52 -19.98
CA LEU A 66 17.03 -15.53 -20.17
C LEU A 66 16.73 -15.83 -21.65
N SER A 67 17.06 -14.92 -22.57
CA SER A 67 16.91 -15.13 -24.01
C SER A 67 18.00 -16.02 -24.62
N GLN A 68 19.15 -16.15 -23.95
CA GLN A 68 20.29 -16.94 -24.42
C GLN A 68 20.05 -18.46 -24.32
N ASP A 69 20.95 -19.24 -24.92
CA ASP A 69 20.93 -20.69 -24.81
C ASP A 69 21.26 -21.14 -23.37
N CYS A 70 20.32 -21.85 -22.73
CA CYS A 70 20.45 -22.27 -21.33
C CYS A 70 21.66 -23.17 -21.04
N SER A 71 22.24 -23.79 -22.08
CA SER A 71 23.45 -24.62 -21.97
C SER A 71 24.73 -23.81 -21.78
N ARG A 72 24.72 -22.52 -22.13
CA ARG A 72 25.87 -21.60 -22.00
C ARG A 72 25.88 -20.84 -20.66
N ILE A 73 24.78 -20.92 -19.91
CA ILE A 73 24.62 -20.22 -18.64
C ILE A 73 25.26 -21.03 -17.52
N GLN A 74 26.17 -20.41 -16.77
CA GLN A 74 26.77 -21.01 -15.59
C GLN A 74 25.68 -21.34 -14.56
N GLY A 75 25.62 -22.61 -14.11
CA GLY A 75 24.58 -23.11 -13.22
C GLY A 75 23.30 -23.63 -13.91
N GLY A 76 23.22 -23.53 -15.24
CA GLY A 76 22.16 -24.15 -16.06
C GLY A 76 20.74 -23.77 -15.61
N TRP A 77 19.84 -24.77 -15.56
CA TRP A 77 18.41 -24.56 -15.24
C TRP A 77 18.15 -23.99 -13.85
N THR A 78 19.04 -24.22 -12.88
CA THR A 78 18.88 -23.66 -11.52
C THR A 78 18.99 -22.14 -11.56
N THR A 79 19.98 -21.60 -12.27
CA THR A 79 20.21 -20.17 -12.40
C THR A 79 19.13 -19.51 -13.24
N VAL A 80 18.74 -20.14 -14.36
CA VAL A 80 17.63 -19.68 -15.21
C VAL A 80 16.32 -19.57 -14.42
N SER A 81 15.98 -20.59 -13.62
CA SER A 81 14.75 -20.58 -12.81
C SER A 81 14.77 -19.48 -11.75
N GLN A 82 15.91 -19.25 -11.11
CA GLN A 82 16.06 -18.18 -10.13
C GLN A 82 15.98 -16.79 -10.77
N LEU A 83 16.60 -16.58 -11.94
CA LEU A 83 16.51 -15.34 -12.68
C LEU A 83 15.09 -15.07 -13.18
N THR A 84 14.35 -16.11 -13.57
CA THR A 84 12.93 -16.02 -13.95
C THR A 84 12.07 -15.54 -12.77
N GLN A 85 12.30 -16.08 -11.57
CA GLN A 85 11.65 -15.62 -10.34
C GLN A 85 11.99 -14.15 -10.05
N ILE A 86 13.28 -13.78 -10.09
CA ILE A 86 13.74 -12.40 -9.84
C ILE A 86 13.06 -11.44 -10.82
N LEU A 87 13.07 -11.76 -12.11
CA LEU A 87 12.46 -10.94 -13.15
C LEU A 87 10.97 -10.73 -12.88
N SER A 88 10.23 -11.80 -12.59
CA SER A 88 8.80 -11.71 -12.27
C SER A 88 8.54 -10.84 -11.03
N HIS A 89 9.30 -11.03 -9.95
CA HIS A 89 9.16 -10.27 -8.72
C HIS A 89 9.51 -8.79 -8.88
N CYS A 90 10.54 -8.45 -9.67
CA CYS A 90 10.92 -7.07 -9.95
C CYS A 90 9.84 -6.34 -10.76
N CYS A 91 9.26 -6.99 -11.76
CA CYS A 91 8.25 -6.41 -12.64
C CYS A 91 6.91 -6.15 -11.94
N VAL A 92 6.51 -6.98 -10.96
CA VAL A 92 5.21 -6.83 -10.27
C VAL A 92 5.28 -5.74 -9.19
N GLY A 93 4.43 -4.72 -9.32
CA GLY A 93 4.34 -3.61 -8.37
C GLY A 93 5.40 -2.52 -8.57
N LEU A 94 6.10 -2.52 -9.72
CA LEU A 94 6.95 -1.43 -10.17
C LEU A 94 6.09 -0.26 -10.68
N GLU A 95 6.51 0.96 -10.35
CA GLU A 95 5.94 2.20 -10.87
C GLU A 95 7.02 2.86 -11.76
N PRO A 96 6.98 2.66 -13.09
CA PRO A 96 8.07 3.01 -14.01
C PRO A 96 8.25 4.51 -14.28
N GLY A 97 7.37 5.39 -13.79
CA GLY A 97 7.52 6.84 -13.94
C GLY A 97 7.36 7.29 -15.40
N GLU A 98 8.38 7.95 -15.94
CA GLU A 98 8.40 8.56 -17.29
C GLU A 98 8.47 7.51 -18.42
N ASP A 99 9.15 6.37 -18.19
CA ASP A 99 9.35 5.30 -19.19
C ASP A 99 8.24 4.22 -19.16
N ALA A 100 7.03 4.60 -18.74
CA ALA A 100 5.93 3.65 -18.55
C ALA A 100 5.54 2.93 -19.85
N GLU A 101 5.61 3.61 -21.00
CA GLU A 101 5.22 3.00 -22.29
C GLU A 101 6.16 1.88 -22.71
N GLU A 102 7.48 2.08 -22.64
CA GLU A 102 8.48 1.06 -22.97
C GLU A 102 8.33 -0.17 -22.04
N PHE A 103 8.13 0.09 -20.74
CA PHE A 103 7.92 -0.98 -19.77
C PHE A 103 6.67 -1.83 -20.08
N TYR A 104 5.51 -1.19 -20.33
CA TYR A 104 4.25 -1.91 -20.56
C TYR A 104 4.13 -2.53 -21.95
N ASN A 105 4.68 -1.91 -22.99
CA ASN A 105 4.50 -2.33 -24.37
C ASN A 105 5.63 -3.22 -24.91
N GLU A 106 6.85 -3.08 -24.41
CA GLU A 106 8.01 -3.84 -24.92
C GLU A 106 8.54 -4.82 -23.88
N LEU A 107 8.88 -4.32 -22.68
CA LEU A 107 9.64 -5.06 -21.69
C LEU A 107 8.81 -6.18 -21.03
N LEU A 108 7.57 -5.87 -20.62
CA LEU A 108 6.65 -6.84 -20.01
C LEU A 108 6.18 -7.94 -20.97
N PRO A 109 5.74 -7.65 -22.21
CA PRO A 109 5.42 -8.68 -23.19
C PRO A 109 6.62 -9.58 -23.50
N SER A 110 7.82 -9.00 -23.64
CA SER A 110 9.05 -9.76 -23.87
C SER A 110 9.39 -10.70 -22.70
N ALA A 111 9.16 -10.26 -21.46
CA ALA A 111 9.33 -11.12 -20.27
C ALA A 111 8.37 -12.31 -20.27
N ALA A 112 7.09 -12.06 -20.55
CA ALA A 112 6.09 -13.12 -20.62
C ALA A 112 6.41 -14.13 -21.75
N GLU A 113 6.85 -13.64 -22.91
CA GLU A 113 7.22 -14.50 -24.04
C GLU A 113 8.46 -15.34 -23.74
N ASN A 114 9.49 -14.75 -23.13
CA ASN A 114 10.69 -15.50 -22.69
C ASN A 114 10.32 -16.62 -21.70
N PHE A 115 9.38 -16.40 -20.78
CA PHE A 115 8.94 -17.46 -19.86
C PHE A 115 8.25 -18.60 -20.61
N LEU A 116 7.46 -18.31 -21.64
CA LEU A 116 6.82 -19.34 -22.48
C LEU A 116 7.85 -20.12 -23.31
N VAL A 117 8.85 -19.45 -23.86
CA VAL A 117 9.97 -20.09 -24.58
C VAL A 117 10.75 -21.02 -23.64
N LEU A 118 11.07 -20.58 -22.43
CA LEU A 118 11.75 -21.39 -21.41
C LEU A 118 10.90 -22.59 -20.99
N GLY A 119 9.60 -22.40 -20.77
CA GLY A 119 8.65 -23.48 -20.52
C GLY A 119 8.70 -24.52 -21.66
N ARG A 120 8.70 -24.09 -22.92
CA ARG A 120 8.75 -25.02 -24.06
C ARG A 120 10.09 -25.76 -24.18
N ARG A 121 11.20 -25.09 -23.87
CA ARG A 121 12.52 -25.72 -23.81
C ARG A 121 12.57 -26.80 -22.72
N LEU A 122 12.09 -26.48 -21.52
CA LEU A 122 11.97 -27.43 -20.41
C LEU A 122 11.07 -28.62 -20.76
N GLN A 123 9.94 -28.38 -21.41
CA GLN A 123 9.06 -29.42 -21.90
C GLN A 123 9.76 -30.35 -22.91
N THR A 124 10.52 -29.80 -23.86
CA THR A 124 11.30 -30.60 -24.81
C THR A 124 12.38 -31.42 -24.10
N CYS A 125 13.11 -30.83 -23.14
CA CYS A 125 14.09 -31.55 -22.32
C CYS A 125 13.44 -32.67 -21.52
N PHE A 126 12.26 -32.45 -20.95
CA PHE A 126 11.52 -33.44 -20.17
C PHE A 126 11.09 -34.65 -21.02
N ILE A 127 10.59 -34.40 -22.24
CA ILE A 127 10.20 -35.46 -23.18
C ILE A 127 11.42 -36.32 -23.56
N ASN A 128 12.58 -35.69 -23.76
CA ASN A 128 13.81 -36.37 -24.19
C ASN A 128 14.59 -37.02 -23.03
N ALA A 129 14.24 -36.75 -21.77
CA ALA A 129 14.93 -37.31 -20.62
C ALA A 129 14.65 -38.83 -20.47
N ALA A 130 15.70 -39.63 -20.26
CA ALA A 130 15.58 -41.08 -20.12
C ALA A 130 15.41 -41.53 -18.65
N LYS A 131 15.92 -40.77 -17.68
CA LYS A 131 15.92 -41.12 -16.25
C LYS A 131 14.81 -40.41 -15.48
N GLY A 132 14.29 -41.07 -14.44
CA GLY A 132 13.25 -40.52 -13.56
C GLY A 132 13.73 -39.32 -12.73
N GLU A 133 14.92 -39.41 -12.12
CA GLU A 133 15.46 -38.32 -11.27
C GLU A 133 15.72 -37.02 -12.05
N GLU A 134 16.16 -37.12 -13.31
CA GLU A 134 16.33 -35.97 -14.20
C GLU A 134 14.98 -35.35 -14.59
N LYS A 135 13.93 -36.18 -14.73
CA LYS A 135 12.56 -35.72 -15.00
C LYS A 135 11.97 -34.95 -13.83
N ASP A 136 12.20 -35.40 -12.59
CA ASP A 136 11.70 -34.71 -11.39
C ASP A 136 12.35 -33.32 -11.23
N ALA A 137 13.66 -33.22 -11.48
CA ALA A 137 14.36 -31.93 -11.47
C ALA A 137 13.83 -30.98 -12.56
N LEU A 138 13.58 -31.48 -13.77
CA LEU A 138 13.02 -30.69 -14.87
C LEU A 138 11.59 -30.23 -14.60
N LEU A 139 10.76 -31.07 -13.96
CA LEU A 139 9.42 -30.69 -13.51
C LEU A 139 9.47 -29.56 -12.48
N HIS A 140 10.39 -29.64 -11.52
CA HIS A 140 10.57 -28.57 -10.54
C HIS A 140 10.93 -27.24 -11.20
N PHE A 141 11.85 -27.24 -12.17
CA PHE A 141 12.17 -26.02 -12.91
C PHE A 141 10.99 -25.52 -13.76
N PHE A 142 10.22 -26.42 -14.35
CA PHE A 142 9.01 -26.07 -15.08
C PHE A 142 7.97 -25.41 -14.17
N GLU A 143 7.77 -25.95 -12.96
CA GLU A 143 6.89 -25.39 -11.94
C GLU A 143 7.29 -23.95 -11.59
N VAL A 144 8.57 -23.74 -11.30
CA VAL A 144 9.12 -22.43 -10.98
C VAL A 144 8.88 -21.42 -12.12
N VAL A 145 9.06 -21.83 -13.38
CA VAL A 145 8.82 -20.95 -14.53
C VAL A 145 7.33 -20.65 -14.69
N THR A 146 6.46 -21.64 -14.55
CA THR A 146 5.00 -21.44 -14.64
C THR A 146 4.45 -20.59 -13.51
N ASP A 147 4.96 -20.74 -12.29
CA ASP A 147 4.58 -19.94 -11.13
C ASP A 147 5.07 -18.50 -11.27
N SER A 148 6.28 -18.31 -11.80
CA SER A 148 6.82 -16.98 -12.09
C SER A 148 5.98 -16.27 -13.16
N LEU A 149 5.56 -16.98 -14.21
CA LEU A 149 4.64 -16.45 -15.21
C LEU A 149 3.27 -16.12 -14.61
N PHE A 150 2.73 -17.00 -13.77
CA PHE A 150 1.47 -16.76 -13.08
C PHE A 150 1.51 -15.51 -12.19
N TRP A 151 2.58 -15.35 -11.41
CA TRP A 151 2.79 -14.16 -10.57
C TRP A 151 2.82 -12.87 -11.40
N LEU A 152 3.53 -12.89 -12.53
CA LEU A 152 3.61 -11.77 -13.47
C LEU A 152 2.22 -11.39 -14.01
N LEU A 153 1.42 -12.39 -14.42
CA LEU A 153 0.06 -12.20 -14.93
C LEU A 153 -0.93 -11.69 -13.86
N GLY A 154 -0.74 -12.09 -12.60
CA GLY A 154 -1.52 -11.58 -11.47
C GLY A 154 -1.33 -10.07 -11.27
N GLY A 155 -0.09 -9.61 -11.37
CA GLY A 155 0.28 -8.19 -11.36
C GLY A 155 -0.24 -7.45 -12.58
N HIS A 156 0.04 -7.98 -13.79
CA HIS A 156 -0.17 -7.30 -15.06
C HIS A 156 -1.17 -8.05 -15.94
N VAL A 157 -2.46 -7.80 -15.71
CA VAL A 157 -3.55 -8.55 -16.39
C VAL A 157 -3.65 -8.28 -17.89
N GLN A 158 -3.06 -7.17 -18.36
CA GLN A 158 -2.95 -6.88 -19.80
C GLN A 158 -2.17 -7.97 -20.55
N LEU A 159 -1.19 -8.61 -19.90
CA LEU A 159 -0.37 -9.66 -20.49
C LEU A 159 -1.13 -10.97 -20.74
N ILE A 160 -2.29 -11.17 -20.09
CA ILE A 160 -3.11 -12.38 -20.31
C ILE A 160 -3.45 -12.54 -21.79
N GLN A 161 -3.78 -11.44 -22.48
CA GLN A 161 -4.11 -11.51 -23.90
C GLN A 161 -2.90 -11.91 -24.74
N ASN A 162 -1.70 -11.41 -24.38
CA ASN A 162 -0.46 -11.73 -25.10
C ASN A 162 -0.09 -13.20 -24.91
N VAL A 163 -0.16 -13.71 -23.67
CA VAL A 163 0.12 -15.11 -23.34
C VAL A 163 -0.84 -16.07 -24.04
N LEU A 164 -2.15 -15.78 -24.03
CA LEU A 164 -3.14 -16.65 -24.68
C LEU A 164 -3.04 -16.66 -26.21
N LYS A 165 -2.46 -15.61 -26.81
CA LYS A 165 -2.21 -15.54 -28.26
C LYS A 165 -0.85 -16.11 -28.67
N SER A 166 0.06 -16.35 -27.71
CA SER A 166 1.40 -16.83 -28.02
C SER A 166 1.38 -18.27 -28.54
N ASP A 167 2.06 -18.48 -29.67
CA ASP A 167 2.28 -19.80 -30.25
C ASP A 167 2.96 -20.76 -29.26
N HIS A 168 3.88 -20.24 -28.44
CA HIS A 168 4.61 -21.06 -27.46
C HIS A 168 3.68 -21.58 -26.37
N PHE A 169 2.70 -20.78 -25.94
CA PHE A 169 1.67 -21.23 -24.99
C PHE A 169 0.74 -22.29 -25.60
N LEU A 170 0.32 -22.12 -26.86
CA LEU A 170 -0.49 -23.12 -27.56
C LEU A 170 0.26 -24.44 -27.73
N ARG A 171 1.56 -24.39 -28.04
CA ARG A 171 2.42 -25.59 -28.11
C ARG A 171 2.66 -26.23 -26.74
N LEU A 172 2.68 -25.45 -25.66
CA LEU A 172 2.77 -25.97 -24.29
C LEU A 172 1.53 -26.80 -23.92
N LEU A 173 0.35 -26.35 -24.35
CA LEU A 173 -0.92 -27.08 -24.18
C LEU A 173 -0.97 -28.38 -24.99
N GLN A 174 -0.28 -28.42 -26.13
CA GLN A 174 -0.15 -29.62 -26.95
C GLN A 174 0.94 -30.55 -26.39
N THR A 175 0.58 -31.33 -25.36
CA THR A 175 1.50 -32.26 -24.71
C THR A 175 0.85 -33.58 -24.35
N ASP A 176 1.59 -34.67 -24.58
CA ASP A 176 1.17 -36.02 -24.22
C ASP A 176 1.60 -36.39 -22.78
N SER A 177 2.39 -35.53 -22.12
CA SER A 177 2.79 -35.72 -20.73
C SER A 177 1.68 -35.27 -19.79
N VAL A 178 1.15 -36.20 -18.99
CA VAL A 178 0.11 -35.93 -17.99
C VAL A 178 0.58 -34.90 -16.97
N GLN A 179 1.85 -34.94 -16.56
CA GLN A 179 2.40 -34.06 -15.52
C GLN A 179 2.52 -32.61 -16.02
N ILE A 180 3.17 -32.40 -17.16
CA ILE A 180 3.29 -31.06 -17.77
C ILE A 180 1.91 -30.55 -18.18
N GLY A 181 1.07 -31.40 -18.77
CA GLY A 181 -0.29 -31.07 -19.16
C GLY A 181 -1.12 -30.59 -17.97
N SER A 182 -1.04 -31.29 -16.83
CA SER A 182 -1.71 -30.87 -15.60
C SER A 182 -1.26 -29.48 -15.16
N MET A 183 0.05 -29.19 -15.15
CA MET A 183 0.58 -27.89 -14.72
C MET A 183 0.15 -26.75 -15.65
N VAL A 184 0.23 -26.95 -16.96
CA VAL A 184 -0.21 -25.95 -17.95
C VAL A 184 -1.73 -25.73 -17.88
N MET A 185 -2.52 -26.79 -17.64
CA MET A 185 -3.97 -26.68 -17.45
C MET A 185 -4.33 -25.93 -16.17
N THR A 186 -3.61 -26.16 -15.06
CA THR A 186 -3.78 -25.39 -13.82
C THR A 186 -3.44 -23.91 -14.05
N LEU A 187 -2.36 -23.62 -14.78
CA LEU A 187 -2.01 -22.25 -15.18
C LEU A 187 -3.15 -21.60 -16.00
N LEU A 188 -3.68 -22.30 -17.01
CA LEU A 188 -4.81 -21.81 -17.82
C LEU A 188 -6.06 -21.54 -16.97
N GLN A 189 -6.42 -22.46 -16.08
CA GLN A 189 -7.54 -22.29 -15.16
C GLN A 189 -7.36 -21.04 -14.28
N ASN A 190 -6.16 -20.83 -13.74
CA ASN A 190 -5.86 -19.69 -12.90
C ASN A 190 -5.91 -18.36 -13.69
N ILE A 191 -5.41 -18.34 -14.93
CA ILE A 191 -5.50 -17.18 -15.84
C ILE A 191 -6.97 -16.79 -16.08
N LEU A 192 -7.85 -17.76 -16.34
CA LEU A 192 -9.27 -17.52 -16.56
C LEU A 192 -9.97 -16.97 -15.30
N GLN A 193 -9.60 -17.45 -14.11
CA GLN A 193 -10.15 -16.95 -12.84
C GLN A 193 -9.75 -15.49 -12.55
N ILE A 194 -8.49 -15.12 -12.79
CA ILE A 194 -8.01 -13.74 -12.58
C ILE A 194 -8.81 -12.77 -13.43
N ASN A 195 -9.00 -13.07 -14.73
CA ASN A 195 -9.72 -12.21 -15.65
C ASN A 195 -11.18 -12.01 -15.22
N ARG A 196 -11.88 -13.08 -14.80
CA ARG A 196 -13.26 -13.00 -14.31
C ARG A 196 -13.39 -12.05 -13.11
N SER A 197 -12.54 -12.21 -12.09
CA SER A 197 -12.64 -11.42 -10.85
C SER A 197 -12.38 -9.92 -11.07
N LYS A 198 -11.38 -9.55 -11.87
CA LYS A 198 -11.11 -8.13 -12.18
C LYS A 198 -12.20 -7.54 -13.08
N ARG A 199 -12.71 -8.27 -14.07
CA ARG A 199 -13.82 -7.84 -14.94
C ARG A 199 -15.08 -7.57 -14.12
N THR A 200 -15.43 -8.43 -13.16
CA THR A 200 -16.59 -8.22 -12.28
C THR A 200 -16.41 -6.97 -11.40
N LYS A 201 -15.21 -6.73 -10.86
CA LYS A 201 -14.94 -5.52 -10.07
C LYS A 201 -15.04 -4.24 -10.89
N MET A 202 -14.55 -4.25 -12.14
CA MET A 202 -14.64 -3.11 -13.05
C MET A 202 -16.10 -2.80 -13.42
N LEU A 203 -16.89 -3.84 -13.75
CA LEU A 203 -18.31 -3.69 -14.05
C LEU A 203 -19.09 -3.12 -12.87
N MET A 204 -18.83 -3.59 -11.64
CA MET A 204 -19.48 -3.06 -10.43
C MET A 204 -19.14 -1.58 -10.16
N LYS A 205 -17.91 -1.14 -10.48
CA LYS A 205 -17.55 0.29 -10.34
C LYS A 205 -18.30 1.15 -11.35
N LEU A 206 -18.39 0.68 -12.60
CA LEU A 206 -19.05 1.40 -13.68
C LEU A 206 -20.57 1.50 -13.46
N SER A 207 -21.21 0.43 -12.99
CA SER A 207 -22.63 0.45 -12.62
C SER A 207 -22.91 1.44 -11.49
N ARG A 208 -22.06 1.45 -10.45
CA ARG A 208 -22.18 2.38 -9.33
C ARG A 208 -22.03 3.84 -9.77
N GLN A 209 -21.07 4.15 -10.65
CA GLN A 209 -20.91 5.50 -11.19
C GLN A 209 -22.15 5.94 -11.97
N LYS A 210 -22.69 5.05 -12.82
CA LYS A 210 -23.91 5.32 -13.57
C LYS A 210 -25.11 5.58 -12.65
N GLU A 211 -25.28 4.78 -11.61
CA GLU A 211 -26.33 5.00 -10.59
C GLU A 211 -26.17 6.36 -9.88
N GLU A 212 -24.93 6.74 -9.55
CA GLU A 212 -24.63 8.05 -8.94
C GLU A 212 -24.94 9.22 -9.90
N GLU A 213 -24.65 9.08 -11.19
CA GLU A 213 -24.98 10.06 -12.24
C GLU A 213 -26.49 10.18 -12.47
N ASP A 214 -27.19 9.05 -12.58
CA ASP A 214 -28.64 9.00 -12.77
C ASP A 214 -29.35 9.67 -11.58
N HIS A 215 -28.89 9.42 -10.34
CA HIS A 215 -29.41 10.10 -9.16
C HIS A 215 -29.17 11.62 -9.20
N ARG A 216 -28.00 12.09 -9.65
CA ARG A 216 -27.72 13.53 -9.80
C ARG A 216 -28.65 14.18 -10.82
N LEU A 217 -28.84 13.55 -11.97
CA LEU A 217 -29.74 14.03 -13.02
C LEU A 217 -31.18 14.08 -12.51
N GLN A 218 -31.62 13.04 -11.81
CA GLN A 218 -32.97 12.98 -11.23
C GLN A 218 -33.20 14.13 -10.24
N LEU A 219 -32.23 14.44 -9.37
CA LEU A 219 -32.31 15.59 -8.46
C LEU A 219 -32.37 16.92 -9.21
N GLN A 220 -31.61 17.07 -10.31
CA GLN A 220 -31.64 18.27 -11.12
C GLN A 220 -33.02 18.47 -11.78
N ILE A 221 -33.60 17.41 -12.35
CA ILE A 221 -34.94 17.43 -12.94
C ILE A 221 -35.99 17.77 -11.87
N GLN A 222 -35.91 17.18 -10.68
CA GLN A 222 -36.81 17.49 -9.57
C GLN A 222 -36.73 18.97 -9.17
N ARG A 223 -35.52 19.54 -9.07
CA ARG A 223 -35.33 20.97 -8.80
C ARG A 223 -35.93 21.84 -9.89
N GLN A 224 -35.73 21.51 -11.16
CA GLN A 224 -36.31 22.25 -12.28
C GLN A 224 -37.83 22.19 -12.27
N ARG A 225 -38.43 21.02 -12.01
CA ARG A 225 -39.88 20.86 -11.88
C ARG A 225 -40.44 21.68 -10.73
N ALA A 226 -39.80 21.64 -9.56
CA ALA A 226 -40.19 22.45 -8.41
C ALA A 226 -40.11 23.96 -8.68
N MET A 227 -39.07 24.41 -9.40
CA MET A 227 -38.93 25.81 -9.82
C MET A 227 -40.04 26.23 -10.80
N ARG A 228 -40.40 25.37 -11.75
CA ARG A 228 -41.51 25.64 -12.69
C ARG A 228 -42.84 25.76 -11.94
N LEU A 229 -43.15 24.78 -11.10
CA LEU A 229 -44.36 24.78 -10.28
C LEU A 229 -44.45 26.03 -9.38
N SER A 230 -43.33 26.42 -8.76
CA SER A 230 -43.30 27.64 -7.94
C SER A 230 -43.57 28.92 -8.76
N ARG A 231 -43.08 29.00 -10.00
CA ARG A 231 -43.33 30.14 -10.89
C ARG A 231 -44.79 30.18 -11.34
N GLU A 232 -45.36 29.03 -11.67
CA GLU A 232 -46.75 28.88 -12.07
C GLU A 232 -47.72 29.30 -10.94
N ILE A 233 -47.47 28.84 -9.71
CA ILE A 233 -48.23 29.27 -8.53
C ILE A 233 -48.14 30.79 -8.33
N ARG A 234 -46.96 31.39 -8.54
CA ARG A 234 -46.78 32.84 -8.43
C ARG A 234 -47.54 33.61 -9.51
N LEU A 235 -47.54 33.13 -10.75
CA LEU A 235 -48.27 33.75 -11.86
C LEU A 235 -49.79 33.69 -11.62
N ASN A 236 -50.31 32.54 -11.22
CA ASN A 236 -51.74 32.38 -10.89
C ASN A 236 -52.16 33.31 -9.74
N MET A 237 -51.32 33.46 -8.70
CA MET A 237 -51.58 34.42 -7.63
C MET A 237 -51.69 35.86 -8.17
N LEU A 238 -50.78 36.28 -9.06
CA LEU A 238 -50.81 37.62 -9.65
C LEU A 238 -52.02 37.86 -10.55
N GLU A 239 -52.59 36.82 -11.15
CA GLU A 239 -53.82 36.88 -11.96
C GLU A 239 -55.07 37.15 -11.11
N ILE A 240 -55.09 36.61 -9.88
CA ILE A 240 -56.25 36.70 -8.96
C ILE A 240 -56.21 37.97 -8.08
N VAL A 241 -55.02 38.46 -7.71
CA VAL A 241 -54.87 39.57 -6.77
C VAL A 241 -55.01 40.94 -7.46
N HIS A 242 -55.84 41.81 -6.90
CA HIS A 242 -56.02 43.17 -7.42
C HIS A 242 -54.70 43.98 -7.40
N PRO A 243 -54.34 44.75 -8.45
CA PRO A 243 -53.05 45.45 -8.56
C PRO A 243 -52.66 46.31 -7.34
N GLY A 244 -53.64 47.00 -6.72
CA GLY A 244 -53.41 47.80 -5.51
C GLY A 244 -53.09 47.00 -4.24
N GLN A 245 -53.28 45.68 -4.24
CA GLN A 245 -53.03 44.78 -3.10
C GLN A 245 -51.81 43.86 -3.30
N VAL A 246 -51.25 43.81 -4.51
CA VAL A 246 -50.08 42.98 -4.86
C VAL A 246 -48.87 43.30 -3.97
N GLU A 247 -48.64 44.59 -3.72
CA GLU A 247 -47.52 45.05 -2.90
C GLU A 247 -47.64 44.60 -1.43
N LYS A 248 -48.85 44.65 -0.86
CA LYS A 248 -49.11 44.14 0.49
C LYS A 248 -48.84 42.64 0.57
N HIS A 249 -49.32 41.89 -0.42
CA HIS A 249 -49.12 40.45 -0.47
C HIS A 249 -47.64 40.05 -0.66
N ASN A 250 -46.88 40.78 -1.49
CA ASN A 250 -45.45 40.56 -1.65
C ASN A 250 -44.70 40.74 -0.32
N ARG A 251 -45.01 41.78 0.45
CA ARG A 251 -44.43 41.98 1.79
C ARG A 251 -44.72 40.82 2.74
N GLU A 252 -45.96 40.31 2.74
CA GLU A 252 -46.32 39.13 3.54
C GLU A 252 -45.53 37.86 3.13
N ILE A 253 -45.26 37.68 1.83
CA ILE A 253 -44.41 36.58 1.33
C ILE A 253 -42.95 36.79 1.75
N GLU A 254 -42.43 38.01 1.66
CA GLU A 254 -41.07 38.35 2.06
C GLU A 254 -40.85 38.11 3.55
N GLU A 255 -41.80 38.52 4.40
CA GLU A 255 -41.78 38.26 5.84
C GLU A 255 -41.79 36.76 6.14
N LYS A 256 -42.70 35.99 5.52
CA LYS A 256 -42.74 34.52 5.66
C LYS A 256 -41.44 33.87 5.18
N SER A 257 -40.88 34.33 4.08
CA SER A 257 -39.63 33.81 3.52
C SER A 257 -38.45 34.11 4.43
N ALA A 258 -38.37 35.33 4.97
CA ALA A 258 -37.37 35.74 5.93
C ALA A 258 -37.43 34.87 7.19
N LEU A 259 -38.64 34.58 7.72
CA LEU A 259 -38.81 33.67 8.85
C LEU A 259 -38.31 32.25 8.56
N ILE A 260 -38.57 31.72 7.35
CA ILE A 260 -38.07 30.40 6.93
C ILE A 260 -36.53 30.40 6.88
N ILE A 261 -35.91 31.40 6.27
CA ILE A 261 -34.46 31.54 6.18
C ILE A 261 -33.85 31.64 7.57
N GLN A 262 -34.41 32.49 8.44
CA GLN A 262 -33.96 32.64 9.83
C GLN A 262 -34.10 31.34 10.61
N LYS A 263 -35.21 30.60 10.45
CA LYS A 263 -35.41 29.27 11.08
C LYS A 263 -34.36 28.27 10.61
N HIS A 264 -34.10 28.21 9.30
CA HIS A 264 -33.06 27.35 8.73
C HIS A 264 -31.67 27.71 9.23
N TRP A 265 -31.36 29.00 9.35
CA TRP A 265 -30.10 29.51 9.87
C TRP A 265 -29.92 29.18 11.36
N LYS A 266 -30.94 29.41 12.20
CA LYS A 266 -30.95 28.98 13.60
C LYS A 266 -30.67 27.48 13.71
N GLY A 267 -31.38 26.67 12.92
CA GLY A 267 -31.13 25.23 12.88
C GLY A 267 -29.74 24.84 12.38
N TYR A 268 -29.19 25.53 11.38
CA TYR A 268 -27.84 25.32 10.89
C TYR A 268 -26.80 25.63 11.98
N ARG A 269 -26.97 26.76 12.68
CA ARG A 269 -26.11 27.19 13.78
C ARG A 269 -26.10 26.16 14.91
N GLU A 270 -27.27 25.70 15.36
CA GLU A 270 -27.34 24.67 16.40
C GLU A 270 -26.74 23.34 15.96
N ARG A 271 -26.95 22.92 14.70
CA ARG A 271 -26.29 21.73 14.15
C ARG A 271 -24.78 21.87 14.07
N LYS A 272 -24.27 23.07 13.76
CA LYS A 272 -22.83 23.36 13.73
C LYS A 272 -22.23 23.31 15.13
N ASN A 273 -22.88 23.94 16.11
CA ASN A 273 -22.48 23.87 17.52
C ASN A 273 -22.51 22.42 18.03
N PHE A 274 -23.56 21.66 17.72
CA PHE A 274 -23.63 20.24 18.08
C PHE A 274 -22.54 19.42 17.41
N ARG A 275 -22.22 19.67 16.13
CA ARG A 275 -21.09 19.00 15.45
C ARG A 275 -19.75 19.30 16.13
N GLN A 276 -19.55 20.52 16.63
CA GLN A 276 -18.37 20.88 17.40
C GLN A 276 -18.32 20.19 18.77
N GLN A 277 -19.47 20.01 19.43
CA GLN A 277 -19.59 19.32 20.73
C GLN A 277 -19.63 17.78 20.60
N ARG A 278 -19.89 17.25 19.40
CA ARG A 278 -20.06 15.81 19.18
C ARG A 278 -18.82 14.98 19.56
N PRO A 279 -17.57 15.41 19.29
CA PRO A 279 -16.38 14.68 19.75
C PRO A 279 -16.33 14.55 21.28
N SER A 280 -16.50 15.64 22.02
CA SER A 280 -16.46 15.63 23.49
C SER A 280 -17.59 14.80 24.10
N LEU A 281 -18.80 14.83 23.52
CA LEU A 281 -19.90 13.96 23.94
C LEU A 281 -19.62 12.48 23.65
N THR A 282 -18.93 12.20 22.54
CA THR A 282 -18.55 10.83 22.17
C THR A 282 -17.48 10.29 23.12
N GLU A 283 -16.47 11.10 23.44
CA GLU A 283 -15.43 10.80 24.43
C GLU A 283 -16.03 10.59 25.82
N TYR A 284 -16.92 11.48 26.25
CA TYR A 284 -17.64 11.33 27.53
C TYR A 284 -18.44 10.03 27.57
N LYS A 285 -19.18 9.71 26.50
CA LYS A 285 -19.93 8.45 26.40
C LYS A 285 -19.00 7.24 26.45
N ALA A 286 -17.86 7.29 25.76
CA ALA A 286 -16.85 6.24 25.81
C ALA A 286 -16.26 6.09 27.22
N ALA A 287 -15.94 7.18 27.90
CA ALA A 287 -15.47 7.18 29.29
C ALA A 287 -16.50 6.55 30.24
N VAL A 288 -17.79 6.89 30.11
CA VAL A 288 -18.86 6.27 30.91
C VAL A 288 -18.97 4.77 30.64
N ILE A 289 -18.82 4.33 29.38
CA ILE A 289 -18.83 2.91 29.02
C ILE A 289 -17.65 2.19 29.69
N LEU A 290 -16.44 2.76 29.61
CA LEU A 290 -15.24 2.22 30.25
C LEU A 290 -15.40 2.15 31.76
N GLN A 291 -15.84 3.23 32.41
CA GLN A 291 -16.10 3.28 33.85
C GLN A 291 -17.09 2.20 34.28
N ARG A 292 -18.21 2.04 33.55
CA ARG A 292 -19.21 0.99 33.83
C ARG A 292 -18.62 -0.42 33.67
N ALA A 293 -17.82 -0.65 32.63
CA ALA A 293 -17.15 -1.92 32.41
C ALA A 293 -16.17 -2.24 33.55
N THR A 294 -15.35 -1.26 33.95
CA THR A 294 -14.41 -1.39 35.06
C THR A 294 -15.12 -1.64 36.39
N LEU A 295 -16.20 -0.92 36.70
CA LEU A 295 -16.98 -1.16 37.91
C LEU A 295 -17.60 -2.56 37.92
N LYS A 296 -18.14 -3.04 36.79
CA LYS A 296 -18.64 -4.42 36.65
C LYS A 296 -17.52 -5.44 36.86
N PHE A 297 -16.35 -5.21 36.28
CA PHE A 297 -15.17 -6.06 36.45
C PHE A 297 -14.72 -6.09 37.91
N LEU A 298 -14.57 -4.94 38.56
CA LEU A 298 -14.22 -4.84 39.98
C LEU A 298 -15.26 -5.52 40.88
N ALA A 299 -16.55 -5.36 40.59
CA ALA A 299 -17.61 -6.07 41.30
C ALA A 299 -17.51 -7.59 41.11
N LYS A 300 -17.19 -8.07 39.90
CA LYS A 300 -16.92 -9.49 39.62
C LYS A 300 -15.70 -9.97 40.39
N CYS A 301 -14.62 -9.20 40.42
CA CYS A 301 -13.43 -9.51 41.21
C CYS A 301 -13.72 -9.54 42.71
N ARG A 302 -14.50 -8.59 43.25
CA ARG A 302 -14.94 -8.60 44.65
C ARG A 302 -15.83 -9.80 44.97
N LYS A 303 -16.76 -10.18 44.08
CA LYS A 303 -17.57 -11.40 44.24
C LYS A 303 -16.70 -12.65 44.24
N LYS A 304 -15.74 -12.77 43.31
CA LYS A 304 -14.74 -13.85 43.33
C LYS A 304 -13.94 -13.84 44.63
N LYS A 305 -13.46 -12.68 45.07
CA LYS A 305 -12.72 -12.52 46.34
C LYS A 305 -13.57 -12.81 47.59
N LYS A 306 -14.91 -12.71 47.52
CA LYS A 306 -15.82 -13.16 48.59
C LYS A 306 -16.07 -14.68 48.55
N LEU A 307 -16.09 -15.28 47.35
CA LEU A 307 -16.18 -16.73 47.17
C LEU A 307 -14.90 -17.45 47.63
N PHE A 308 -13.75 -16.80 47.44
CA PHE A 308 -12.52 -17.16 48.13
C PHE A 308 -12.57 -16.60 49.55
N ALA A 309 -13.08 -17.38 50.51
CA ALA A 309 -12.70 -17.17 51.90
C ALA A 309 -11.17 -17.00 51.98
N PRO A 310 -10.62 -16.22 52.96
CA PRO A 310 -9.18 -16.19 53.18
C PRO A 310 -8.71 -17.64 53.18
N TRP A 311 -7.89 -17.99 52.20
CA TRP A 311 -7.43 -19.37 52.03
C TRP A 311 -6.92 -19.77 53.41
N PRO A 312 -7.57 -20.73 54.11
CA PRO A 312 -7.01 -21.22 55.36
C PRO A 312 -5.70 -21.81 54.90
N GLY A 313 -4.59 -21.10 55.14
CA GLY A 313 -3.29 -21.40 54.54
C GLY A 313 -3.06 -22.89 54.60
N LEU A 314 -2.50 -23.48 53.53
CA LEU A 314 -2.27 -24.92 53.36
C LEU A 314 -2.12 -25.59 54.72
N ARG A 315 -3.19 -26.28 55.15
CA ARG A 315 -3.16 -27.08 56.38
C ARG A 315 -1.94 -27.97 56.24
N GLU A 316 -1.02 -27.88 57.21
CA GLU A 316 0.35 -28.42 57.10
C GLU A 316 0.33 -29.77 56.41
N LEU A 317 1.17 -29.90 55.37
CA LEU A 317 1.18 -31.04 54.47
C LEU A 317 1.77 -32.25 55.17
N THR A 318 1.02 -32.84 56.10
CA THR A 318 1.38 -34.06 56.83
C THR A 318 1.63 -35.18 55.81
N ASP A 319 2.60 -36.06 56.05
CA ASP A 319 2.95 -37.13 55.09
C ASP A 319 1.74 -38.00 54.71
N ALA A 320 0.82 -38.23 55.65
CA ALA A 320 -0.45 -38.91 55.39
C ALA A 320 -1.31 -38.19 54.34
N ARG A 321 -1.42 -36.86 54.41
CA ARG A 321 -2.20 -36.06 53.45
C ARG A 321 -1.51 -35.98 52.10
N ARG A 322 -0.17 -35.99 52.08
CA ARG A 322 0.62 -36.06 50.84
C ARG A 322 0.37 -37.37 50.09
N ILE A 323 0.30 -38.49 50.81
CA ILE A 323 -0.03 -39.81 50.25
C ILE A 323 -1.46 -39.80 49.71
N GLU A 324 -2.42 -39.28 50.46
CA GLU A 324 -3.83 -39.22 50.05
C GLU A 324 -4.03 -38.35 48.78
N LEU A 325 -3.36 -37.19 48.71
CA LEU A 325 -3.39 -36.33 47.53
C LEU A 325 -2.68 -36.97 46.33
N LYS A 326 -1.55 -37.67 46.55
CA LYS A 326 -0.91 -38.46 45.49
C LYS A 326 -1.86 -39.53 44.97
N GLN A 327 -2.55 -40.23 45.85
CA GLN A 327 -3.52 -41.26 45.46
C GLN A 327 -4.67 -40.67 44.64
N GLN A 328 -5.18 -39.48 45.01
CA GLN A 328 -6.21 -38.78 44.23
C GLN A 328 -5.71 -38.34 42.85
N VAL A 329 -4.46 -37.88 42.76
CA VAL A 329 -3.83 -37.51 41.49
C VAL A 329 -3.60 -38.75 40.62
N ASP A 330 -3.08 -39.83 41.19
CA ASP A 330 -2.85 -41.10 40.50
C ASP A 330 -4.16 -41.71 40.00
N ASP A 331 -5.22 -41.69 40.80
CA ASP A 331 -6.55 -42.13 40.40
C ASP A 331 -7.15 -41.25 39.30
N TYR A 332 -6.90 -39.94 39.33
CA TYR A 332 -7.35 -39.03 38.28
C TYR A 332 -6.59 -39.26 36.97
N ILE A 333 -5.27 -39.45 37.03
CA ILE A 333 -4.41 -39.79 35.88
C ILE A 333 -4.81 -41.15 35.29
N ARG A 334 -5.11 -42.15 36.13
CA ARG A 334 -5.63 -43.45 35.68
C ARG A 334 -6.98 -43.32 34.96
N ARG A 335 -7.86 -42.44 35.43
CA ARG A 335 -9.16 -42.18 34.78
C ARG A 335 -9.04 -41.32 33.51
N HIS A 336 -7.96 -40.56 33.36
CA HIS A 336 -7.72 -39.66 32.22
C HIS A 336 -6.29 -39.82 31.70
N PRO A 337 -5.96 -40.96 31.07
CA PRO A 337 -4.66 -41.11 30.42
C PRO A 337 -4.55 -40.08 29.30
N GLY A 338 -3.63 -39.13 29.47
CA GLY A 338 -3.26 -38.21 28.40
C GLY A 338 -2.65 -38.98 27.23
N SER A 339 -2.74 -38.43 26.02
CA SER A 339 -1.98 -38.94 24.89
C SER A 339 -0.50 -38.99 25.28
N GLN A 340 0.13 -40.18 25.18
CA GLN A 340 1.54 -40.34 25.52
C GLN A 340 2.38 -39.56 24.50
N ILE A 341 2.73 -38.33 24.87
CA ILE A 341 3.72 -37.53 24.17
C ILE A 341 5.08 -38.05 24.65
N SER A 342 5.91 -38.52 23.72
CA SER A 342 7.29 -38.92 23.99
C SER A 342 8.06 -37.80 24.71
N ASP A 343 8.95 -38.14 25.64
CA ASP A 343 9.80 -37.14 26.33
C ASP A 343 10.59 -36.27 25.35
N VAL A 344 10.95 -36.84 24.20
CA VAL A 344 11.64 -36.13 23.12
C VAL A 344 10.72 -35.06 22.52
N THR A 345 9.46 -35.40 22.23
CA THR A 345 8.51 -34.45 21.63
C THR A 345 8.05 -33.39 22.62
N SER A 346 8.03 -33.68 23.92
CA SER A 346 7.77 -32.68 24.96
C SER A 346 8.90 -31.64 25.05
N ARG A 347 10.16 -32.08 25.02
CA ARG A 347 11.33 -31.18 25.04
C ARG A 347 11.39 -30.33 23.78
N GLU A 348 11.10 -30.92 22.63
CA GLU A 348 11.04 -30.23 21.33
C GLU A 348 9.93 -29.15 21.30
N LEU A 349 8.76 -29.44 21.87
CA LEU A 349 7.70 -28.43 21.97
C LEU A 349 8.09 -27.28 22.90
N HIS A 350 8.83 -27.57 23.98
CA HIS A 350 9.29 -26.54 24.90
C HIS A 350 10.37 -25.64 24.27
N SER A 351 11.33 -26.21 23.53
CA SER A 351 12.31 -25.41 22.78
C SER A 351 11.64 -24.53 21.73
N GLN A 352 10.72 -25.09 20.94
CA GLN A 352 9.96 -24.34 19.94
C GLN A 352 9.12 -23.21 20.56
N ALA A 353 8.53 -23.43 21.74
CA ALA A 353 7.79 -22.39 22.45
C ALA A 353 8.72 -21.26 22.93
N GLN A 354 9.91 -21.59 23.42
CA GLN A 354 10.91 -20.61 23.86
C GLN A 354 11.47 -19.80 22.68
N GLU A 355 11.75 -20.43 21.54
CA GLU A 355 12.20 -19.77 20.32
C GLU A 355 11.15 -18.77 19.80
N ARG A 356 9.88 -19.18 19.73
CA ARG A 356 8.78 -18.30 19.32
C ARG A 356 8.63 -17.10 20.24
N LEU A 357 8.81 -17.30 21.55
CA LEU A 357 8.77 -16.23 22.54
C LEU A 357 9.93 -15.24 22.34
N GLN A 358 11.14 -15.74 22.07
CA GLN A 358 12.31 -14.90 21.79
C GLN A 358 12.12 -14.08 20.51
N CYS A 359 11.65 -14.70 19.42
CA CYS A 359 11.33 -13.99 18.17
C CYS A 359 10.32 -12.86 18.38
N TYR A 360 9.29 -13.11 19.20
CA TYR A 360 8.29 -12.10 19.55
C TYR A 360 8.91 -10.90 20.30
N PHE A 361 9.75 -11.16 21.30
CA PHE A 361 10.43 -10.07 22.03
C PHE A 361 11.39 -9.26 21.16
N MET A 362 12.08 -9.91 20.22
CA MET A 362 12.95 -9.22 19.26
C MET A 362 12.15 -8.31 18.31
N GLY A 363 11.02 -8.79 17.79
CA GLY A 363 10.13 -7.99 16.93
C GLY A 363 9.53 -6.79 17.66
N ARG A 364 9.16 -6.94 18.93
CA ARG A 364 8.57 -5.87 19.74
C ARG A 364 9.49 -4.65 19.91
N ALA A 365 10.79 -4.85 20.06
CA ALA A 365 11.73 -3.73 20.21
C ALA A 365 11.83 -2.87 18.93
N LEU A 366 11.67 -3.48 17.75
CA LEU A 366 11.62 -2.77 16.46
C LEU A 366 10.30 -1.99 16.30
N GLU A 367 9.18 -2.60 16.69
CA GLU A 367 7.87 -1.94 16.71
C GLU A 367 7.83 -0.76 17.68
N GLU A 368 8.44 -0.88 18.86
CA GLU A 368 8.52 0.22 19.83
C GLU A 368 9.33 1.41 19.28
N ARG A 369 10.43 1.17 18.53
CA ARG A 369 11.20 2.24 17.88
C ARG A 369 10.42 2.93 16.76
N SER A 370 9.71 2.16 15.92
CA SER A 370 8.91 2.74 14.85
C SER A 370 7.73 3.55 15.41
N GLN A 371 7.13 3.09 16.51
CA GLN A 371 6.08 3.80 17.22
C GLN A 371 6.60 5.10 17.85
N GLN A 372 7.77 5.07 18.51
CA GLN A 372 8.41 6.29 19.03
C GLN A 372 8.73 7.31 17.93
N HIS A 373 9.22 6.85 16.78
CA HIS A 373 9.47 7.73 15.63
C HIS A 373 8.17 8.37 15.12
N ARG A 374 7.09 7.58 15.03
CA ARG A 374 5.77 8.07 14.63
C ARG A 374 5.22 9.10 15.61
N GLU A 375 5.37 8.87 16.91
CA GLU A 375 4.97 9.80 17.95
C GLU A 375 5.76 11.12 17.91
N ALA A 376 7.08 11.04 17.67
CA ALA A 376 7.92 12.23 17.48
C ALA A 376 7.50 13.05 16.25
N LEU A 377 7.20 12.40 15.13
CA LEU A 377 6.67 13.07 13.93
C LEU A 377 5.32 13.73 14.19
N MET A 378 4.41 13.05 14.88
CA MET A 378 3.09 13.60 15.24
C MET A 378 3.23 14.82 16.16
N ALA A 379 4.16 14.78 17.13
CA ALA A 379 4.45 15.92 17.97
C ALA A 379 5.00 17.10 17.15
N GLN A 380 5.92 16.84 16.22
CA GLN A 380 6.45 17.87 15.33
C GLN A 380 5.37 18.50 14.44
N ILE A 381 4.48 17.69 13.85
CA ILE A 381 3.35 18.18 13.05
C ILE A 381 2.43 19.05 13.92
N SER A 382 2.13 18.61 15.14
CA SER A 382 1.27 19.36 16.06
C SER A 382 1.89 20.71 16.42
N THR A 383 3.19 20.76 16.71
CA THR A 383 3.89 22.04 16.95
C THR A 383 3.90 22.95 15.73
N ASN A 384 4.08 22.39 14.53
CA ASN A 384 4.05 23.18 13.29
C ASN A 384 2.64 23.76 13.04
N ILE A 385 1.58 22.98 13.30
CA ILE A 385 0.20 23.45 13.20
C ILE A 385 -0.05 24.57 14.19
N GLU A 386 0.38 24.43 15.44
CA GLU A 386 0.25 25.49 16.45
C GLU A 386 0.98 26.76 16.04
N GLN A 387 2.18 26.64 15.45
CA GLN A 387 2.91 27.78 14.90
C GLN A 387 2.13 28.47 13.77
N LEU A 388 1.58 27.70 12.83
CA LEU A 388 0.76 28.24 11.73
C LEU A 388 -0.52 28.91 12.23
N MET A 389 -1.16 28.33 13.26
CA MET A 389 -2.36 28.91 13.88
C MET A 389 -2.07 30.21 14.63
N LYS A 390 -0.83 30.43 15.07
CA LYS A 390 -0.35 31.64 15.73
C LYS A 390 0.35 32.60 14.75
N ALA A 391 0.26 32.36 13.44
CA ALA A 391 0.90 33.22 12.44
C ALA A 391 0.32 34.65 12.51
N PRO A 392 1.17 35.69 12.59
CA PRO A 392 0.73 37.07 12.64
C PRO A 392 0.03 37.46 11.34
N SER A 393 -0.89 38.43 11.43
CA SER A 393 -1.50 38.98 10.22
C SER A 393 -0.48 39.74 9.38
N LEU A 394 -0.69 39.86 8.06
CA LEU A 394 0.24 40.54 7.15
C LEU A 394 0.55 42.01 7.52
N LYS A 395 -0.26 42.62 8.40
CA LYS A 395 -0.06 43.98 8.91
C LYS A 395 0.80 44.04 10.17
N GLU A 396 0.95 42.93 10.87
CA GLU A 396 1.63 42.79 12.17
C GLU A 396 2.97 42.04 12.05
N ALA A 397 3.28 41.48 10.88
CA ALA A 397 4.48 40.70 10.66
C ALA A 397 5.75 41.58 10.67
N GLU A 398 6.68 41.28 11.59
CA GLU A 398 8.03 41.84 11.59
C GLU A 398 8.92 41.10 10.59
N GLY A 399 9.98 41.75 10.10
CA GLY A 399 10.84 41.21 9.05
C GLY A 399 11.53 39.86 9.36
N LYS A 400 11.57 39.43 10.63
CA LYS A 400 12.17 38.15 11.07
C LYS A 400 11.15 37.02 11.25
N ASP A 401 9.85 37.33 11.30
CA ASP A 401 8.80 36.33 11.49
C ASP A 401 8.71 35.27 10.38
N PRO A 402 8.99 35.58 9.09
CA PRO A 402 8.98 34.57 8.03
C PRO A 402 10.02 33.45 8.22
N GLU A 403 11.13 33.72 8.92
CA GLU A 403 12.18 32.73 9.17
C GLU A 403 11.72 31.62 10.12
N LEU A 404 10.74 31.90 10.98
CA LEU A 404 10.15 30.94 11.91
C LEU A 404 9.29 29.87 11.20
N PHE A 405 8.81 30.17 9.99
CA PHE A 405 7.98 29.27 9.18
C PHE A 405 8.76 28.48 8.13
N LEU A 406 10.09 28.67 8.09
CA LEU A 406 10.94 27.91 7.19
C LEU A 406 11.06 26.46 7.67
N SER A 407 11.00 25.54 6.69
CA SER A 407 11.31 24.14 6.97
C SER A 407 12.76 24.01 7.44
N ARG A 408 12.99 23.24 8.50
CA ARG A 408 14.35 22.87 8.96
C ARG A 408 15.11 22.05 7.90
N SER A 409 14.38 21.43 6.97
CA SER A 409 14.96 20.75 5.82
C SER A 409 15.28 21.75 4.72
N ARG A 410 16.58 22.00 4.49
CA ARG A 410 17.08 22.94 3.47
C ARG A 410 16.57 22.63 2.05
N PRO A 411 16.50 21.36 1.58
CA PRO A 411 15.93 21.06 0.26
C PRO A 411 14.44 21.44 0.16
N VAL A 412 13.67 21.20 1.22
CA VAL A 412 12.24 21.54 1.26
C VAL A 412 12.05 23.06 1.27
N ALA A 413 12.84 23.77 2.07
CA ALA A 413 12.83 25.24 2.10
C ALA A 413 13.23 25.85 0.74
N ALA A 414 14.25 25.30 0.07
CA ALA A 414 14.68 25.74 -1.25
C ALA A 414 13.60 25.51 -2.32
N LYS A 415 12.99 24.31 -2.36
CA LYS A 415 11.89 24.02 -3.30
C LYS A 415 10.66 24.90 -3.03
N ALA A 416 10.33 25.14 -1.77
CA ALA A 416 9.24 26.06 -1.40
C ALA A 416 9.53 27.51 -1.85
N LYS A 417 10.76 27.99 -1.66
CA LYS A 417 11.20 29.30 -2.15
C LYS A 417 11.09 29.40 -3.68
N GLN A 418 11.53 28.37 -4.39
CA GLN A 418 11.44 28.31 -5.86
C GLN A 418 9.99 28.34 -6.35
N ALA A 419 9.11 27.52 -5.76
CA ALA A 419 7.68 27.50 -6.09
C ALA A 419 6.99 28.84 -5.79
N HIS A 420 7.40 29.53 -4.73
CA HIS A 420 6.88 30.86 -4.44
C HIS A 420 7.31 31.89 -5.50
N LEU A 421 8.58 31.86 -5.90
CA LEU A 421 9.11 32.75 -6.94
C LEU A 421 8.43 32.51 -8.30
N THR A 422 8.18 31.25 -8.67
CA THR A 422 7.43 30.95 -9.91
C THR A 422 5.99 31.45 -9.84
N THR A 423 5.33 31.27 -8.69
CA THR A 423 3.97 31.80 -8.46
C THR A 423 3.94 33.33 -8.58
N LEU A 424 4.93 34.04 -8.02
CA LEU A 424 5.05 35.49 -8.14
C LEU A 424 5.29 35.94 -9.60
N LYS A 425 6.20 35.26 -10.31
CA LYS A 425 6.45 35.51 -11.74
C LYS A 425 5.17 35.31 -12.56
N HIS A 426 4.39 34.27 -12.28
CA HIS A 426 3.10 34.02 -12.93
C HIS A 426 2.07 35.12 -12.60
N ILE A 427 1.92 35.51 -11.34
CA ILE A 427 0.98 36.58 -10.94
C ILE A 427 1.33 37.90 -11.63
N GLN A 428 2.61 38.25 -11.73
CA GLN A 428 3.09 39.47 -12.38
C GLN A 428 3.04 39.40 -13.92
N ALA A 429 2.85 38.22 -14.51
CA ALA A 429 2.76 38.09 -15.96
C ALA A 429 1.47 38.74 -16.51
N PRO A 430 1.53 39.34 -17.72
CA PRO A 430 0.35 39.91 -18.36
C PRO A 430 -0.70 38.84 -18.69
N TRP A 431 -1.98 39.22 -18.71
CA TRP A 431 -3.12 38.31 -18.80
C TRP A 431 -3.10 37.35 -20.01
N TRP A 432 -2.50 37.75 -21.13
CA TRP A 432 -2.41 36.95 -22.35
C TRP A 432 -1.41 35.78 -22.25
N LYS A 433 -0.45 35.82 -21.32
CA LYS A 433 0.43 34.68 -21.00
C LYS A 433 -0.21 33.68 -20.02
N LYS A 434 -1.36 34.02 -19.44
CA LYS A 434 -2.11 33.17 -18.50
C LYS A 434 -3.20 32.35 -19.18
N LEU A 435 -3.31 32.44 -20.51
CA LEU A 435 -4.28 31.71 -21.31
C LEU A 435 -3.63 30.43 -21.83
N GLY A 436 -3.96 29.29 -21.21
CA GLY A 436 -3.52 27.96 -21.63
C GLY A 436 -2.87 27.11 -20.54
N GLU A 437 -2.41 27.72 -19.45
CA GLU A 437 -1.90 26.98 -18.27
C GLU A 437 -3.05 26.81 -17.26
N GLU A 438 -3.63 25.60 -17.18
CA GLU A 438 -4.45 25.25 -16.02
C GLU A 438 -3.57 25.20 -14.77
N ALA A 439 -4.09 25.62 -13.62
CA ALA A 439 -3.35 25.87 -12.37
C ALA A 439 -2.72 24.63 -11.69
N GLY A 440 -2.47 23.56 -12.43
CA GLY A 440 -1.95 22.28 -11.93
C GLY A 440 -0.76 21.69 -12.69
N ASP A 441 -0.31 22.30 -13.79
CA ASP A 441 0.86 21.78 -14.50
C ASP A 441 2.16 22.31 -13.87
N ASP A 442 2.99 21.38 -13.40
CA ASP A 442 4.35 21.66 -12.93
C ASP A 442 5.15 22.29 -14.09
N ILE A 443 5.36 23.60 -14.03
CA ILE A 443 6.11 24.36 -15.04
C ILE A 443 7.58 23.93 -14.99
N ASP A 444 8.05 23.27 -16.04
CA ASP A 444 9.46 23.00 -16.29
C ASP A 444 10.24 24.32 -16.41
N ILE A 445 11.19 24.53 -15.49
CA ILE A 445 12.02 25.74 -15.44
C ILE A 445 13.24 25.56 -16.36
N PRO A 446 13.53 26.50 -17.28
CA PRO A 446 14.76 26.50 -18.06
C PRO A 446 16.00 26.57 -17.16
N LYS A 447 16.95 25.66 -17.38
CA LYS A 447 18.16 25.44 -16.56
C LYS A 447 19.14 26.63 -16.50
N ASP A 448 18.96 27.67 -17.31
CA ASP A 448 19.98 28.71 -17.51
C ASP A 448 20.03 29.81 -16.45
N GLU A 449 18.99 30.01 -15.62
CA GLU A 449 19.05 30.96 -14.49
C GLU A 449 19.64 30.31 -13.20
N LEU A 450 19.89 29.00 -13.19
CA LEU A 450 20.29 28.25 -11.99
C LEU A 450 21.81 28.25 -11.70
N SER A 451 22.65 28.69 -12.63
CA SER A 451 24.11 28.61 -12.47
C SER A 451 24.71 29.74 -11.64
N VAL A 452 24.03 30.88 -11.51
CA VAL A 452 24.64 32.11 -10.97
C VAL A 452 24.62 32.16 -9.43
N GLU A 453 23.66 31.53 -8.75
CA GLU A 453 23.58 31.56 -7.27
C GLU A 453 24.12 30.29 -6.57
N LEU A 454 24.26 29.15 -7.26
CA LEU A 454 24.81 27.92 -6.65
C LEU A 454 26.34 27.95 -6.47
N GLY A 455 27.05 28.90 -7.11
CA GLY A 455 28.51 29.03 -7.02
C GLY A 455 29.05 29.55 -5.68
N THR A 456 28.19 29.96 -4.74
CA THR A 456 28.62 30.55 -3.45
C THR A 456 28.35 29.67 -2.22
N LEU A 457 27.75 28.49 -2.38
CA LEU A 457 27.47 27.61 -1.25
C LEU A 457 28.66 26.68 -0.96
N PHE A 458 29.59 27.22 -0.16
CA PHE A 458 30.60 26.48 0.58
C PHE A 458 29.91 25.36 1.39
N ILE A 459 30.05 24.11 0.96
CA ILE A 459 29.66 22.93 1.74
C ILE A 459 30.75 22.74 2.80
N GLY A 460 30.55 23.37 3.95
CA GLY A 460 31.39 23.16 5.13
C GLY A 460 31.38 21.70 5.54
N GLY A 461 32.53 21.04 5.37
CA GLY A 461 32.73 19.62 5.57
C GLY A 461 32.72 19.16 7.03
N THR A 462 32.58 17.84 7.16
CA THR A 462 33.26 17.02 8.15
C THR A 462 34.63 17.60 8.51
N LYS A 463 34.90 17.82 9.80
CA LYS A 463 36.26 18.05 10.28
C LYS A 463 37.01 16.71 10.36
N PRO A 464 38.22 16.59 9.80
CA PRO A 464 39.26 15.69 10.32
C PRO A 464 40.03 16.43 11.44
N PRO A 465 40.84 15.77 12.29
CA PRO A 465 41.15 14.34 12.38
C PRO A 465 40.26 13.55 13.36
#